data_AF-A0A2N9YCY6-F1
#
_entry.id   AF-A0A2N9YCY6-F1
#
_cell.length_a   1.000
_cell.length_b   1.000
_cell.length_c   1.000
_cell.angle_alpha   90.00
_cell.angle_beta   90.00
_cell.angle_gamma   90.00
#
_symmetry.space_group_name_H-M   'P 1'
#
loop_
_entity.id
_entity.type
_entity.pdbx_description
1 polymer ?
#
loop_
_entity_poly.entity_id
_entity_poly.type
_entity_poly.pdbx_seq_one_letter_code
_entity_poly.pdbx_strand_id
1 'polypeptide(L)' 'MNIKDARKNAGVTQKQLSELTNIRQSGISQMENGKQGVSIEQLKRIANALKIDITELVKND' A
#
# COMPACT_ATOMS: atom_id res chain seq x y z
N MET A 1 3.11 5.55 9.50
CA MET A 1 3.89 4.98 8.37
C MET A 1 3.01 5.06 7.12
N ASN A 2 3.55 5.48 5.97
CA ASN A 2 2.76 5.53 4.73
C ASN A 2 2.94 4.24 3.88
N ILE A 3 2.09 4.05 2.87
CA ILE A 3 2.11 2.87 1.98
C ILE A 3 3.47 2.70 1.29
N LYS A 4 4.14 3.79 0.93
CA LYS A 4 5.43 3.76 0.22
C LYS A 4 6.53 3.20 1.13
N ASP A 5 6.55 3.61 2.39
CA ASP A 5 7.51 3.14 3.39
C ASP A 5 7.25 1.67 3.72
N ALA A 6 6.00 1.29 3.95
CA ALA A 6 5.60 -0.10 4.15
C ALA A 6 6.03 -1.00 2.99
N ARG A 7 5.80 -0.55 1.74
CA ARG A 7 6.20 -1.28 0.54
C ARG A 7 7.73 -1.45 0.45
N LYS A 8 8.48 -0.38 0.74
CA LYS A 8 9.95 -0.41 0.72
C LYS A 8 10.50 -1.33 1.81
N ASN A 9 9.92 -1.32 3.00
CA ASN A 9 10.29 -2.21 4.10
C ASN A 9 10.04 -3.68 3.76
N ALA A 10 8.99 -3.97 3.00
CA ALA A 10 8.73 -5.30 2.47
C ALA A 10 9.64 -5.69 1.28
N GLY A 11 10.49 -4.78 0.78
CA GLY A 11 11.43 -5.07 -0.31
C GLY A 11 10.77 -5.26 -1.68
N VAL A 12 9.54 -4.79 -1.88
CA VAL A 12 8.81 -4.99 -3.15
C VAL A 12 8.69 -3.70 -3.97
N THR A 13 8.66 -3.85 -5.29
CA THR A 13 8.40 -2.75 -6.25
C THR A 13 6.92 -2.42 -6.31
N GLN A 14 6.55 -1.25 -6.86
CA GLN A 14 5.14 -0.91 -7.09
C GLN A 14 4.46 -1.90 -8.05
N LYS A 15 5.20 -2.49 -8.99
CA LYS A 15 4.71 -3.53 -9.90
C LYS A 15 4.39 -4.82 -9.13
N GLN A 16 5.31 -5.27 -8.27
CA GLN A 16 5.06 -6.45 -7.43
C GLN A 16 3.91 -6.21 -6.45
N LEU A 17 3.82 -5.03 -5.83
CA LEU A 17 2.67 -4.70 -4.97
C LEU A 17 1.35 -4.68 -5.78
N SER A 18 1.39 -4.21 -7.02
CA SER A 18 0.24 -4.25 -7.93
C SER A 18 -0.23 -5.69 -8.20
N GLU A 19 0.70 -6.60 -8.46
CA GLU A 19 0.42 -8.03 -8.67
C GLU A 19 -0.15 -8.69 -7.41
N LEU A 20 0.45 -8.44 -6.24
CA LEU A 20 0.01 -9.00 -4.95
C LEU A 20 -1.37 -8.48 -4.52
N THR A 21 -1.66 -7.21 -4.80
CA THR A 21 -2.89 -6.59 -4.35
C THR A 21 -3.98 -6.62 -5.38
N ASN A 22 -3.71 -6.91 -6.66
CA ASN A 22 -4.61 -6.69 -7.80
C ASN A 22 -5.09 -5.21 -7.93
N ILE A 23 -4.24 -4.26 -7.50
CA ILE A 23 -4.44 -2.82 -7.72
C ILE A 23 -3.50 -2.44 -8.86
N ARG A 24 -3.94 -1.61 -9.81
CA ARG A 24 -3.06 -1.16 -10.91
C ARG A 24 -1.81 -0.46 -10.34
N GLN A 25 -0.63 -0.68 -10.93
CA GLN A 25 0.61 -0.02 -10.51
C GLN A 25 0.50 1.51 -10.52
N SER A 26 -0.23 2.08 -11.48
CA SER A 26 -0.54 3.51 -11.49
C SER A 26 -1.37 3.93 -10.28
N GLY A 27 -2.36 3.11 -9.88
CA GLY A 27 -3.14 3.31 -8.66
C GLY A 27 -2.26 3.27 -7.41
N ILE A 28 -1.38 2.27 -7.27
CA ILE A 28 -0.39 2.21 -6.18
C ILE A 28 0.44 3.50 -6.14
N SER A 29 0.94 3.96 -7.29
CA SER A 29 1.70 5.21 -7.37
C SER A 29 0.88 6.43 -6.94
N GLN A 30 -0.39 6.56 -7.35
CA GLN A 30 -1.24 7.68 -6.90
C GLN A 30 -1.48 7.64 -5.38
N MET A 31 -1.72 6.45 -4.81
CA MET A 31 -1.93 6.25 -3.37
C MET A 31 -0.67 6.61 -2.56
N GLU A 32 0.51 6.16 -3.00
CA GLU A 32 1.80 6.47 -2.35
C GLU A 32 2.15 7.96 -2.36
N ASN A 33 1.62 8.72 -3.33
CA ASN A 33 1.87 10.14 -3.48
C ASN A 33 0.68 11.00 -3.01
N GLY A 34 -0.32 10.42 -2.35
CA GLY A 34 -1.48 11.15 -1.83
C GLY A 34 -2.42 11.74 -2.90
N LYS A 35 -2.23 11.36 -4.17
CA LYS A 35 -3.04 11.86 -5.30
C LYS A 35 -4.36 11.12 -5.46
N GLN A 36 -4.49 9.97 -4.83
CA GLN A 36 -5.74 9.21 -4.76
C GLN A 36 -5.93 8.69 -3.34
N GLY A 37 -7.16 8.86 -2.81
CA GLY A 37 -7.55 8.23 -1.56
C GLY A 37 -7.53 6.70 -1.65
N VAL A 38 -7.44 6.06 -0.49
CA VAL A 38 -7.37 4.60 -0.36
C VAL A 38 -8.61 4.14 0.40
N SER A 39 -9.36 3.20 -0.17
CA SER A 39 -10.50 2.60 0.53
C SER A 39 -10.02 1.66 1.64
N ILE A 40 -10.89 1.36 2.62
CA ILE A 40 -10.60 0.37 3.66
C ILE A 40 -10.29 -1.01 3.04
N GLU A 41 -10.96 -1.39 1.97
CA GLU A 41 -10.70 -2.65 1.26
C GLU A 41 -9.30 -2.66 0.63
N GLN A 42 -8.89 -1.55 -0.01
CA GLN A 42 -7.55 -1.42 -0.57
C GLN A 42 -6.48 -1.44 0.52
N LEU A 43 -6.71 -0.76 1.66
CA LEU A 43 -5.83 -0.82 2.82
C LEU A 43 -5.68 -2.25 3.33
N LYS A 44 -6.77 -3.01 3.46
CA LYS A 44 -6.73 -4.44 3.86
C LYS A 44 -5.90 -5.26 2.88
N ARG A 45 -6.10 -5.08 1.57
CA ARG A 45 -5.34 -5.79 0.53
C ARG A 45 -3.85 -5.47 0.60
N ILE A 46 -3.49 -4.20 0.79
CA ILE A 46 -2.11 -3.76 0.92
C ILE A 46 -1.48 -4.33 2.20
N ALA A 47 -2.16 -4.23 3.35
CA ALA A 47 -1.68 -4.77 4.62
C ALA A 47 -1.42 -6.28 4.53
N ASN A 48 -2.37 -7.04 3.97
CA ASN A 48 -2.24 -8.47 3.75
C ASN A 48 -1.08 -8.81 2.80
N ALA A 49 -0.93 -8.08 1.69
CA ALA A 49 0.14 -8.28 0.72
C ALA A 49 1.53 -8.01 1.33
N LEU A 50 1.63 -7.03 2.22
CA LEU A 50 2.86 -6.63 2.89
C LEU A 50 3.12 -7.38 4.20
N LYS A 51 2.17 -8.22 4.66
CA LYS A 51 2.22 -8.97 5.92
C LYS A 51 2.42 -8.08 7.15
N ILE A 52 1.70 -6.95 7.18
CA ILE A 52 1.70 -6.00 8.29
C ILE A 52 0.30 -5.83 8.84
N ASP A 53 0.19 -5.27 10.06
CA ASP A 53 -1.12 -4.90 10.58
C ASP A 53 -1.67 -3.68 9.85
N ILE A 54 -2.98 -3.67 9.55
CA ILE A 54 -3.60 -2.54 8.85
C ILE A 54 -3.40 -1.22 9.60
N THR A 55 -3.35 -1.24 10.93
CA THR A 55 -3.11 -0.05 11.78
C THR A 55 -1.76 0.60 11.50
N GLU A 56 -0.75 -0.15 11.03
CA GLU A 56 0.53 0.43 10.62
C GLU A 56 0.39 1.41 9.45
N LEU A 57 -0.59 1.18 8.56
CA LEU A 57 -0.91 2.06 7.42
C LEU A 57 -1.82 3.23 7.79
N VAL A 58 -2.45 3.21 8.97
CA VAL A 58 -3.36 4.27 9.45
C VAL A 58 -2.72 5.14 10.54
N LYS A 59 -1.54 4.76 11.05
CA LYS A 59 -0.77 5.58 11.99
C LYS A 59 -0.25 6.84 11.29
N ASN A 60 -1.06 7.88 11.39
CA ASN A 60 -0.69 9.28 11.25
C ASN A 60 -0.24 9.75 12.63
N ASP A 61 1.06 10.01 12.80
CA ASP A 61 1.48 11.08 13.70
C ASP A 61 1.41 12.39 12.91
#